data_AF-A3W9Y3-F1
#
_entry.id   AF-A3W9Y3-F1
#
_cell.length_a   1.000
_cell.length_b   1.000
_cell.length_c   1.000
_cell.angle_alpha   90.00
_cell.angle_beta   90.00
_cell.angle_gamma   90.00
#
_symmetry.space_group_name_H-M   'P 1'
#
loop_
_entity.id
_entity.type
_entity.pdbx_description
1 polymer ?
#
loop_
_entity_poly.entity_id
_entity_poly.type
_entity_poly.pdbx_seq_one_letter_code
_entity_poly.pdbx_strand_id
1 'polypeptide(L)'
;MTTQDERITAALDHDDHAFLASLDTDRGMFKQIGDSWKGPLGGWAKFSFAIAIVIGLGLAYCFFRAVTADTTDAMVGWGLTTIGLLIMQGFLKEWMFARMNMLTVLSEVKRLQVQVAMLSEDRG
;
A
#
# COMPACT_ATOMS: atom_id res chain seq x y z
N MET A 1 -43.44 9.64 13.06
CA MET A 1 -42.57 9.14 11.99
C MET A 1 -43.45 8.40 11.00
N THR A 2 -43.30 8.66 9.71
CA THR A 2 -44.10 8.00 8.66
C THR A 2 -43.45 6.66 8.28
N THR A 3 -44.22 5.74 7.69
CA THR A 3 -43.68 4.47 7.15
C THR A 3 -42.64 4.68 6.04
N GLN A 4 -42.57 5.88 5.46
CA GLN A 4 -41.50 6.24 4.52
C GLN A 4 -40.22 6.61 5.25
N ASP A 5 -40.29 7.34 6.37
CA ASP A 5 -39.12 7.67 7.20
C ASP A 5 -38.45 6.40 7.73
N GLU A 6 -39.23 5.45 8.24
CA GLU A 6 -38.70 4.16 8.75
C GLU A 6 -37.94 3.38 7.68
N ARG A 7 -38.41 3.41 6.44
CA ARG A 7 -37.75 2.74 5.31
C ARG A 7 -36.48 3.47 4.87
N ILE A 8 -36.46 4.80 4.96
CA ILE A 8 -35.29 5.61 4.64
C ILE A 8 -34.19 5.38 5.69
N THR A 9 -34.53 5.45 6.99
CA THR A 9 -33.59 5.17 8.08
C THR A 9 -33.05 3.74 8.01
N ALA A 10 -33.90 2.74 7.78
CA ALA A 10 -33.44 1.35 7.65
C ALA A 10 -32.52 1.12 6.44
N ALA A 11 -32.74 1.85 5.35
CA ALA A 11 -31.87 1.77 4.17
C ALA A 11 -30.50 2.41 4.44
N LEU A 12 -30.46 3.57 5.10
CA LEU A 12 -29.23 4.25 5.51
C LEU A 12 -28.41 3.41 6.48
N ASP A 13 -29.06 2.81 7.48
CA ASP A 13 -28.41 1.95 8.48
C ASP A 13 -27.78 0.70 7.84
N HIS A 14 -28.50 0.08 6.89
CA HIS A 14 -27.96 -1.04 6.11
C HIS A 14 -26.73 -0.63 5.27
N ASP A 15 -26.78 0.52 4.62
CA ASP A 15 -25.69 1.01 3.78
C ASP A 15 -24.45 1.39 4.60
N ASP A 16 -24.62 1.98 5.78
CA ASP A 16 -23.54 2.30 6.70
C ASP A 16 -22.87 1.05 7.26
N HIS A 17 -23.66 0.04 7.64
CA HIS A 17 -23.14 -1.26 8.06
C HIS A 17 -22.38 -1.98 6.93
N ALA A 18 -22.90 -1.94 5.70
CA ALA A 18 -22.23 -2.50 4.54
C ALA A 18 -20.91 -1.76 4.24
N PHE A 19 -20.89 -0.44 4.38
CA PHE A 19 -19.68 0.36 4.22
C PHE A 19 -18.64 0.05 5.31
N LEU A 20 -19.04 -0.06 6.58
CA LEU A 20 -18.16 -0.47 7.68
C LEU A 20 -17.55 -1.86 7.45
N ALA A 21 -18.33 -2.83 6.99
CA ALA A 21 -17.81 -4.16 6.63
C ALA A 21 -16.81 -4.08 5.46
N SER A 22 -17.02 -3.14 4.52
CA SER A 22 -16.09 -2.87 3.43
C SER A 22 -14.79 -2.18 3.87
N LEU A 23 -14.70 -1.68 5.11
CA LEU A 23 -13.49 -1.08 5.67
C LEU A 23 -12.66 -2.04 6.52
N ASP A 24 -13.14 -3.27 6.72
CA ASP A 24 -12.52 -4.23 7.64
C ASP A 24 -11.05 -4.52 7.27
N THR A 25 -10.20 -4.48 8.30
CA THR A 25 -8.74 -4.33 8.23
C THR A 25 -8.02 -5.68 8.26
N ASP A 26 -8.74 -6.77 8.55
CA ASP A 26 -8.22 -8.15 8.57
C ASP A 26 -8.01 -8.72 7.15
N ARG A 27 -7.48 -7.86 6.27
CA ARG A 27 -7.16 -8.14 4.87
C ARG A 27 -5.76 -8.68 4.79
N GLY A 28 -5.62 -9.90 4.27
CA GLY A 28 -4.32 -10.51 4.01
C GLY A 28 -3.38 -9.60 3.19
N MET A 29 -2.07 -9.75 3.41
CA MET A 29 -1.01 -8.90 2.86
C MET A 29 -1.13 -8.63 1.35
N PHE A 30 -1.52 -9.63 0.55
CA PHE A 30 -1.70 -9.48 -0.90
C PHE A 30 -2.82 -8.49 -1.28
N LYS A 31 -3.89 -8.42 -0.48
CA LYS A 31 -4.99 -7.47 -0.69
C LYS A 31 -4.54 -6.04 -0.38
N GLN A 32 -3.72 -5.85 0.66
CA GLN A 32 -3.14 -4.54 1.00
C GLN A 32 -2.17 -4.02 -0.08
N ILE A 33 -1.39 -4.91 -0.70
CA ILE A 33 -0.56 -4.56 -1.87
C ILE A 33 -1.44 -4.13 -3.04
N GLY A 34 -2.52 -4.87 -3.34
CA GLY A 34 -3.45 -4.54 -4.41
C GLY A 34 -4.18 -3.21 -4.18
N ASP A 35 -4.55 -2.90 -2.94
CA ASP A 35 -5.18 -1.64 -2.57
C ASP A 35 -4.19 -0.45 -2.67
N SER A 36 -2.89 -0.70 -2.46
CA SER A 36 -1.84 0.30 -2.68
C SER A 36 -1.73 0.75 -4.15
N TRP A 37 -2.19 -0.07 -5.10
CA TRP A 37 -2.18 0.25 -6.54
C TRP A 37 -3.41 1.03 -7.02
N LYS A 38 -4.38 1.28 -6.13
CA LYS A 38 -5.58 2.09 -6.40
C LYS A 38 -5.41 3.51 -5.84
N GLY A 39 -6.34 4.40 -6.21
CA GLY A 39 -6.37 5.79 -5.74
C GLY A 39 -5.44 6.74 -6.52
N PRO A 40 -5.33 8.01 -6.07
CA PRO A 40 -4.65 9.08 -6.81
C PRO A 40 -3.18 8.79 -7.12
N LEU A 41 -2.49 8.11 -6.19
CA LEU A 41 -1.10 7.72 -6.36
C LEU A 41 -0.96 6.28 -6.88
N GLY A 42 -2.03 5.63 -7.33
CA GLY A 42 -2.02 4.22 -7.77
C GLY A 42 -1.13 3.99 -8.99
N GLY A 43 -1.13 4.94 -9.93
CA GLY A 43 -0.20 4.95 -11.06
C GLY A 43 1.27 5.03 -10.62
N TRP A 44 1.56 5.86 -9.61
CA TRP A 44 2.89 5.98 -9.02
C TRP A 44 3.33 4.67 -8.33
N ALA A 45 2.43 3.99 -7.62
CA ALA A 45 2.74 2.70 -7.01
C ALA A 45 3.09 1.61 -8.05
N LYS A 46 2.35 1.56 -9.17
CA LYS A 46 2.65 0.64 -10.29
C LYS A 46 3.99 0.97 -10.95
N PHE A 47 4.28 2.26 -11.14
CA PHE A 47 5.56 2.71 -11.66
C PHE A 47 6.72 2.34 -10.73
N SER A 48 6.60 2.61 -9.43
CA SER A 48 7.56 2.19 -8.42
C SER A 48 7.76 0.66 -8.41
N PHE A 49 6.69 -0.12 -8.56
CA PHE A 49 6.80 -1.58 -8.65
C PHE A 49 7.55 -2.03 -9.91
N ALA A 50 7.28 -1.43 -11.06
CA ALA A 50 8.03 -1.70 -12.29
C ALA A 50 9.52 -1.35 -12.14
N ILE A 51 9.83 -0.19 -11.54
CA ILE A 51 11.21 0.21 -11.22
C ILE A 51 11.86 -0.81 -10.27
N ALA A 52 11.15 -1.30 -9.25
CA ALA A 52 11.68 -2.29 -8.32
C ALA A 52 12.16 -3.55 -9.05
N ILE A 53 11.41 -4.01 -10.06
CA ILE A 53 11.79 -5.17 -10.88
C ILE A 53 13.07 -4.85 -11.68
N VAL A 54 13.13 -3.69 -12.33
CA VAL A 54 14.31 -3.27 -13.10
C VAL A 54 15.56 -3.17 -12.23
N ILE A 55 15.44 -2.58 -11.04
CA ILE A 55 16.53 -2.50 -10.05
C ILE A 55 16.94 -3.90 -9.60
N GLY A 56 15.97 -4.80 -9.37
CA GLY A 56 16.24 -6.18 -8.97
C GLY A 56 17.03 -6.95 -10.03
N LEU A 57 16.66 -6.81 -11.30
CA LEU A 57 17.41 -7.40 -12.42
C LEU A 57 18.80 -6.77 -12.56
N GLY A 58 18.91 -5.45 -12.41
CA GLY A 58 20.18 -4.73 -12.42
C GLY A 58 21.11 -5.19 -11.29
N LEU A 59 20.56 -5.44 -10.10
CA LEU A 59 21.31 -5.95 -8.95
C LEU A 59 21.85 -7.35 -9.21
N ALA A 60 21.02 -8.25 -9.72
CA ALA A 60 21.46 -9.60 -10.10
C ALA A 60 22.58 -9.56 -11.16
N TYR A 61 22.45 -8.69 -12.15
CA TYR A 61 23.47 -8.51 -13.19
C TYR A 61 24.78 -7.92 -12.64
N CYS A 62 24.72 -6.86 -11.83
CA CYS A 62 25.90 -6.23 -11.25
C CYS A 62 26.63 -7.19 -10.30
N PHE A 63 25.86 -7.96 -9.52
CA PHE A 63 26.41 -8.98 -8.64
C PHE A 63 27.13 -10.08 -9.43
N PHE A 64 26.51 -10.57 -10.50
CA PHE A 64 27.14 -11.54 -11.40
C PHE A 64 28.45 -10.99 -11.98
N ARG A 65 28.43 -9.76 -12.51
CA ARG A 65 29.62 -9.09 -13.07
C ARG A 65 30.72 -8.83 -12.04
N ALA A 66 30.37 -8.61 -10.78
CA ALA A 66 31.34 -8.46 -9.70
C ALA A 66 32.08 -9.77 -9.42
N VAL A 67 31.35 -10.89 -9.37
CA VAL A 67 31.93 -12.22 -9.07
C VAL A 67 32.73 -12.78 -10.24
N THR A 68 32.39 -12.43 -11.48
CA THR A 68 33.10 -12.90 -12.69
C THR A 68 34.12 -11.89 -13.22
N ALA A 69 34.53 -10.89 -12.45
CA ALA A 69 35.46 -9.86 -12.91
C ALA A 69 36.91 -10.36 -12.93
N ASP A 70 37.61 -10.14 -14.04
CA ASP A 70 39.02 -10.53 -14.21
C ASP A 70 40.01 -9.61 -13.48
N THR A 71 39.60 -8.38 -13.18
CA THR A 71 40.44 -7.37 -12.51
C THR A 71 39.80 -6.90 -11.21
N THR A 72 40.65 -6.64 -10.20
CA THR A 72 40.24 -6.14 -8.88
C THR A 72 39.49 -4.82 -8.98
N ASP A 73 39.93 -3.90 -9.85
CA ASP A 73 39.25 -2.61 -10.05
C ASP A 73 37.82 -2.78 -10.59
N ALA A 74 37.63 -3.69 -11.56
CA ALA A 74 36.30 -3.99 -12.08
C ALA A 74 35.42 -4.67 -11.02
N MET A 75 35.97 -5.60 -10.24
CA MET A 75 35.28 -6.24 -9.12
C MET A 75 34.77 -5.20 -8.11
N VAL A 76 35.62 -4.24 -7.71
CA VAL A 76 35.25 -3.17 -6.78
C VAL A 76 34.17 -2.26 -7.38
N GLY A 77 34.30 -1.86 -8.66
CA GLY A 77 33.30 -1.03 -9.34
C GLY A 77 31.91 -1.69 -9.39
N TRP A 78 31.83 -2.95 -9.80
CA TRP A 78 30.59 -3.71 -9.82
C TRP A 78 30.06 -4.02 -8.42
N GLY A 79 30.94 -4.26 -7.45
CA GLY A 79 30.59 -4.48 -6.03
C GLY A 79 29.94 -3.24 -5.40
N LEU A 80 30.55 -2.06 -5.56
CA LEU A 80 29.99 -0.79 -5.08
C LEU A 80 28.66 -0.46 -5.76
N THR A 81 28.55 -0.72 -7.06
CA THR A 81 27.29 -0.55 -7.80
C THR A 81 26.20 -1.48 -7.26
N THR A 82 26.55 -2.73 -6.95
CA THR A 82 25.62 -3.70 -6.35
C THR A 82 25.12 -3.23 -4.98
N ILE A 83 26.01 -2.71 -4.14
CA ILE A 83 25.63 -2.13 -2.83
C ILE A 83 24.70 -0.93 -3.03
N GLY A 84 25.01 -0.02 -3.95
CA GLY A 84 24.14 1.12 -4.27
C GLY A 84 22.75 0.70 -4.73
N LEU A 85 22.65 -0.29 -5.62
CA LEU A 85 21.37 -0.85 -6.07
C LEU A 85 20.61 -1.55 -4.94
N LEU A 86 21.30 -2.22 -4.02
CA LEU A 86 20.69 -2.88 -2.86
C LEU A 86 20.05 -1.85 -1.93
N ILE A 87 20.76 -0.76 -1.64
CA ILE A 87 20.26 0.35 -0.81
C ILE A 87 19.04 0.99 -1.49
N MET A 88 19.14 1.28 -2.79
CA MET A 88 18.03 1.84 -3.57
C MET A 88 16.79 0.93 -3.54
N GLN A 89 16.99 -0.38 -3.64
CA GLN A 89 15.91 -1.37 -3.53
C GLN A 89 15.28 -1.39 -2.12
N GLY A 90 16.10 -1.22 -1.08
CA GLY A 90 15.64 -1.11 0.31
C GLY A 90 14.71 0.08 0.52
N PHE A 91 15.14 1.28 0.09
CA PHE A 91 14.32 2.50 0.21
C PHE A 91 13.00 2.42 -0.56
N LEU A 92 13.01 1.77 -1.74
CA LEU A 92 11.80 1.60 -2.54
C LEU A 92 10.77 0.70 -1.84
N LYS A 93 11.25 -0.39 -1.21
CA LYS A 93 10.39 -1.27 -0.40
C LYS A 93 9.88 -0.57 0.85
N GLU A 94 10.74 0.18 1.54
CA GLU A 94 10.34 0.97 2.71
C GLU A 94 9.20 1.93 2.37
N TRP A 95 9.33 2.65 1.25
CA TRP A 95 8.27 3.54 0.77
C TRP A 95 6.96 2.79 0.47
N MET A 96 7.03 1.59 -0.14
CA MET A 96 5.86 0.73 -0.36
C MET A 96 5.17 0.33 0.94
N PHE A 97 5.94 -0.10 1.94
CA PHE A 97 5.39 -0.49 3.24
C PHE A 97 4.82 0.71 4.00
N ALA A 98 5.50 1.84 3.99
CA ALA A 98 5.00 3.08 4.60
C ALA A 98 3.67 3.51 3.98
N ARG A 99 3.53 3.40 2.66
CA ARG A 99 2.27 3.65 1.97
C ARG A 99 1.18 2.67 2.37
N MET A 100 1.49 1.38 2.45
CA MET A 100 0.54 0.35 2.87
C MET A 100 0.01 0.65 4.28
N ASN A 101 0.91 0.98 5.22
CA ASN A 101 0.56 1.39 6.56
C ASN A 101 -0.32 2.66 6.58
N MET A 102 0.01 3.67 5.77
CA MET A 102 -0.80 4.89 5.65
C MET A 102 -2.23 4.58 5.20
N LEU A 103 -2.41 3.66 4.24
CA LEU A 103 -3.74 3.27 3.76
C LEU A 103 -4.55 2.52 4.83
N THR A 104 -3.89 1.65 5.60
CA THR A 104 -4.49 0.97 6.76
C THR A 104 -4.93 1.96 7.84
N VAL A 105 -4.10 2.94 8.17
CA VAL A 105 -4.47 4.00 9.12
C VAL A 105 -5.66 4.81 8.59
N LEU A 106 -5.68 5.10 7.30
CA LEU A 106 -6.78 5.86 6.69
C LEU A 106 -8.11 5.09 6.70
N SER A 107 -8.10 3.77 6.53
CA SER A 107 -9.33 2.96 6.64
C SER A 107 -9.85 2.94 8.08
N GLU A 108 -8.97 2.81 9.07
CA GLU A 108 -9.36 2.88 10.49
C GLU A 108 -9.93 4.26 10.87
N VAL A 109 -9.32 5.35 10.40
CA VAL A 109 -9.85 6.70 10.63
C VAL A 109 -11.23 6.87 10.02
N LYS A 110 -11.46 6.40 8.79
CA LYS A 110 -12.78 6.46 8.15
C LYS A 110 -13.82 5.62 8.90
N ARG A 111 -13.43 4.45 9.40
CA ARG A 111 -14.28 3.60 10.21
C ARG A 111 -14.73 4.32 11.49
N LEU A 112 -13.80 5.00 12.17
CA LEU A 112 -14.10 5.82 13.34
C LEU A 112 -15.01 7.02 12.99
N GLN A 113 -14.79 7.68 11.85
CA GLN A 113 -15.65 8.79 11.41
C GLN A 113 -17.11 8.36 11.25
N VAL A 114 -17.35 7.21 10.61
CA VAL A 114 -18.71 6.67 10.44
C VAL A 114 -19.32 6.28 11.78
N GLN A 115 -18.58 5.58 12.65
CA GLN A 115 -19.07 5.22 13.98
C GLN A 115 -19.44 6.44 14.83
N VAL A 116 -18.67 7.53 14.75
CA VAL A 116 -18.99 8.79 15.45
C VAL A 116 -20.22 9.46 14.85
N ALA A 117 -20.39 9.43 13.52
CA ALA A 117 -21.59 9.96 12.87
C ALA A 117 -22.85 9.21 13.32
N MET A 118 -22.83 7.87 13.29
CA MET A 118 -23.94 7.04 13.77
C MET A 118 -24.26 7.32 15.25
N LEU A 119 -23.25 7.43 16.12
CA LEU A 119 -23.46 7.76 17.53
C LEU A 119 -24.05 9.17 17.74
N SER A 120 -23.76 10.11 16.83
CA SER A 120 -24.32 11.46 16.89
C SER A 120 -25.79 11.50 16.46
N GLU A 121 -26.18 10.66 15.50
CA GLU A 121 -27.57 10.50 15.05
C GLU A 121 -28.42 9.81 16.12
N ASP A 122 -27.90 8.75 16.77
CA ASP A 122 -28.59 8.06 17.88
C ASP A 122 -28.88 8.97 19.10
N ARG A 123 -28.12 10.06 19.24
CA ARG A 123 -28.22 11.01 20.37
C ARG A 123 -29.10 12.23 20.06
N GLY A 124 -29.45 12.47 18.80
CA GLY A 124 -30.27 13.60 18.35
C GLY A 124 -31.75 13.25 18.23
#